data_AF-U2IR91-F1
#
_entry.id   AF-U2IR91-F1
#
_cell.length_a   1.000
_cell.length_b   1.000
_cell.length_c   1.000
_cell.angle_alpha   90.00
_cell.angle_beta   90.00
_cell.angle_gamma   90.00
#
_symmetry.space_group_name_H-M   'P 1'
#
loop_
_entity.id
_entity.type
_entity.pdbx_description
1 polymer ?
#
loop_
_entity_poly.entity_id
_entity_poly.type
_entity_poly.pdbx_seq_one_letter_code
_entity_poly.pdbx_strand_id
1 'polypeptide(L)'
;MKLFPRLSFFLLTLLSLALTACHKDTPRDTAERSPLKGTYWTEGTGTMTLDFRTEREVTFTLTPAGSPRGAMAYTATYSLSGSTLTIGDIIQDTPFGTATILQGFTAQLEGGVIKADFTTTGMERDSEQGTLRFVAQPLKGYLFHRKV
;
A
#
# COMPACT_ATOMS: atom_id res chain seq x y z
N MET A 1 -61.14 3.53 -56.90
CA MET A 1 -61.00 4.43 -55.73
C MET A 1 -60.98 3.61 -54.46
N LYS A 2 -59.80 3.25 -53.91
CA LYS A 2 -59.70 2.67 -52.55
C LYS A 2 -58.40 3.10 -51.87
N LEU A 3 -58.60 3.86 -50.80
CA LEU A 3 -57.84 4.07 -49.56
C LEU A 3 -56.31 3.89 -49.55
N PHE A 4 -55.61 4.99 -49.27
CA PHE A 4 -54.33 5.04 -48.57
C PHE A 4 -54.54 4.84 -47.04
N PRO A 5 -53.50 4.89 -46.19
CA PRO A 5 -52.68 3.80 -45.65
C PRO A 5 -52.77 3.86 -44.10
N ARG A 6 -51.72 3.49 -43.33
CA ARG A 6 -51.56 3.75 -41.87
C ARG A 6 -52.08 2.70 -40.87
N LEU A 7 -51.76 1.42 -41.09
CA LEU A 7 -51.85 0.44 -40.00
C LEU A 7 -50.54 -0.31 -39.68
N SER A 8 -49.41 0.15 -40.22
CA SER A 8 -48.13 -0.58 -40.08
C SER A 8 -47.05 0.17 -39.29
N PHE A 9 -47.30 1.42 -38.87
CA PHE A 9 -46.33 2.18 -38.07
C PHE A 9 -46.53 2.05 -36.55
N PHE A 10 -47.69 1.56 -36.09
CA PHE A 10 -48.00 1.46 -34.66
C PHE A 10 -47.48 0.17 -34.00
N LEU A 11 -47.15 -0.86 -34.78
CA LEU A 11 -46.64 -2.14 -34.25
C LEU A 11 -45.12 -2.14 -34.03
N LEU A 12 -44.38 -1.25 -34.69
CA LEU A 12 -42.91 -1.18 -34.59
C LEU A 12 -42.42 -0.27 -33.44
N THR A 13 -43.27 0.60 -32.90
CA THR A 13 -42.93 1.48 -31.77
C THR A 13 -43.20 0.87 -30.40
N LEU A 14 -43.95 -0.23 -30.33
CA LEU A 14 -44.22 -0.96 -29.07
C LEU A 14 -43.14 -1.99 -28.72
N LEU A 15 -42.28 -2.37 -29.67
CA LEU A 15 -41.21 -3.35 -29.43
C LEU A 15 -39.89 -2.71 -28.97
N SER A 16 -39.72 -1.40 -29.12
CA SER A 16 -38.53 -0.67 -28.66
C SER A 16 -38.62 -0.18 -27.21
N LEU A 17 -39.77 -0.35 -26.53
CA LEU A 17 -39.99 0.08 -25.14
C LEU A 17 -39.82 -1.06 -24.10
N ALA A 18 -39.33 -2.23 -24.51
CA ALA A 18 -39.14 -3.39 -23.62
C ALA A 18 -37.65 -3.75 -23.37
N LEU A 19 -36.69 -2.94 -23.83
CA LEU A 19 -35.25 -3.15 -23.56
C LEU A 19 -34.66 -2.17 -22.53
N THR A 20 -35.47 -1.31 -21.91
CA THR A 20 -35.11 -0.59 -20.67
C THR A 20 -35.23 -1.52 -19.46
N ALA A 21 -34.63 -2.71 -19.55
CA ALA A 21 -34.37 -3.54 -18.39
C ALA A 21 -33.28 -2.85 -17.57
N CYS A 22 -33.71 -2.06 -16.59
CA CYS A 22 -33.06 -1.80 -15.31
C CYS A 22 -31.62 -2.32 -15.21
N HIS A 23 -30.64 -1.61 -15.79
CA HIS A 23 -29.37 -1.47 -15.11
C HIS A 23 -29.59 -0.45 -14.00
N LYS A 24 -30.11 -0.99 -12.90
CA LYS A 24 -29.89 -0.39 -11.60
C LYS A 24 -28.38 -0.47 -11.43
N ASP A 25 -27.69 0.63 -11.71
CA ASP A 25 -26.35 0.87 -11.18
C ASP A 25 -26.51 0.84 -9.66
N THR A 26 -26.52 -0.36 -9.09
CA THR A 26 -26.08 -0.56 -7.72
C THR A 26 -24.73 0.12 -7.68
N PRO A 27 -24.54 1.15 -6.82
CA PRO A 27 -23.21 1.61 -6.51
C PRO A 27 -22.48 0.36 -6.08
N ARG A 28 -21.59 -0.12 -6.93
CA ARG A 28 -20.72 -1.21 -6.57
C ARG A 28 -19.96 -0.62 -5.42
N ASP A 29 -20.29 -1.04 -4.21
CA ASP A 29 -19.46 -0.84 -3.03
C ASP A 29 -18.20 -1.70 -3.23
N THR A 30 -17.46 -1.40 -4.29
CA THR A 30 -16.08 -1.76 -4.49
C THR A 30 -15.30 -0.68 -3.78
N ALA A 31 -15.36 -0.68 -2.45
CA ALA A 31 -14.12 -0.43 -1.73
C ALA A 31 -13.15 -1.49 -2.27
N GLU A 32 -12.37 -1.10 -3.27
CA GLU A 32 -11.37 -1.93 -3.92
C GLU A 32 -10.49 -2.52 -2.82
N ARG A 33 -10.65 -3.83 -2.56
CA ARG A 33 -9.83 -4.51 -1.55
C ARG A 33 -8.39 -4.37 -2.00
N SER A 34 -7.57 -3.77 -1.15
CA SER A 34 -6.15 -3.62 -1.41
C SER A 34 -5.56 -5.01 -1.68
N PRO A 35 -4.83 -5.22 -2.78
CA PRO A 35 -4.18 -6.49 -3.08
C PRO A 35 -3.09 -6.84 -2.07
N LEU A 36 -2.72 -5.89 -1.21
CA LEU A 36 -1.75 -6.06 -0.14
C LEU A 36 -2.36 -6.61 1.13
N LYS A 37 -3.68 -6.51 1.36
CA LYS A 37 -4.27 -7.01 2.61
C LYS A 37 -4.05 -8.52 2.78
N GLY A 38 -3.62 -8.90 3.97
CA GLY A 38 -3.28 -10.27 4.34
C GLY A 38 -1.96 -10.76 3.76
N THR A 39 -1.08 -9.84 3.31
CA THR A 39 0.23 -10.20 2.76
C THR A 39 1.36 -9.79 3.70
N TYR A 40 2.41 -10.61 3.70
CA TYR A 40 3.63 -10.38 4.47
C TYR A 40 4.82 -10.34 3.53
N TRP A 41 5.70 -9.37 3.75
CA TRP A 41 6.86 -9.11 2.89
C TRP A 41 8.11 -8.91 3.73
N THR A 42 9.25 -9.33 3.21
CA THR A 42 10.55 -9.16 3.86
C THR A 42 11.65 -8.94 2.84
N GLU A 43 12.69 -8.22 3.24
CA GLU A 43 13.89 -8.05 2.43
C GLU A 43 14.71 -9.33 2.22
N GLY A 44 14.41 -10.39 2.98
CA GLY A 44 15.04 -11.70 2.84
C GLY A 44 15.65 -12.20 4.13
N THR A 45 16.37 -11.34 4.86
CA THR A 45 17.02 -11.70 6.14
C THR A 45 16.10 -11.54 7.36
N GLY A 46 15.00 -10.80 7.24
CA GLY A 46 14.08 -10.50 8.33
C GLY A 46 14.44 -9.24 9.13
N THR A 47 15.45 -8.49 8.69
CA THR A 47 15.84 -7.20 9.27
C THR A 47 14.72 -6.18 9.09
N MET A 48 14.04 -6.19 7.94
CA MET A 48 12.90 -5.32 7.67
C MET A 48 11.73 -6.12 7.07
N THR A 49 10.52 -5.86 7.58
CA THR A 49 9.32 -6.58 7.14
C THR A 49 8.11 -5.66 7.06
N LEU A 50 7.19 -5.98 6.15
CA LEU A 50 5.91 -5.30 5.97
C LEU A 50 4.78 -6.31 6.15
N ASP A 51 3.91 -6.09 7.11
CA ASP A 51 2.73 -6.92 7.37
C ASP A 51 1.45 -6.09 7.17
N PHE A 52 0.76 -6.33 6.06
CA PHE A 52 -0.41 -5.57 5.64
C PHE A 52 -1.68 -6.24 6.18
N ARG A 53 -2.01 -6.01 7.46
CA ARG A 53 -3.14 -6.69 8.12
C ARG A 53 -4.51 -6.14 7.71
N THR A 54 -4.56 -4.87 7.32
CA THR A 54 -5.82 -4.20 6.95
C THR A 54 -5.71 -3.54 5.58
N GLU A 55 -6.83 -2.96 5.11
CA GLU A 55 -6.87 -2.24 3.83
C GLU A 55 -6.10 -0.91 3.86
N ARG A 56 -5.71 -0.43 5.05
CA ARG A 56 -5.13 0.91 5.23
C ARG A 56 -3.92 0.96 6.14
N GLU A 57 -3.65 -0.10 6.90
CA GLU A 57 -2.55 -0.15 7.85
C GLU A 57 -1.56 -1.26 7.49
N VAL A 58 -0.29 -0.93 7.69
CA VAL A 58 0.84 -1.84 7.56
C VAL A 58 1.64 -1.78 8.85
N THR A 59 2.08 -2.94 9.33
CA THR A 59 3.08 -3.04 10.38
C THR A 59 4.45 -3.15 9.74
N PHE A 60 5.26 -2.11 9.87
CA PHE A 60 6.69 -2.12 9.58
C PHE A 60 7.44 -2.67 10.78
N THR A 61 8.28 -3.68 10.59
CA THR A 61 9.16 -4.19 11.65
C THR A 61 10.60 -3.98 11.27
N LEU A 62 11.39 -3.47 12.22
CA LEU A 62 12.83 -3.33 12.13
C LEU A 62 13.48 -4.22 13.19
N THR A 63 14.37 -5.11 12.76
CA THR A 63 15.14 -6.02 13.62
C THR A 63 16.62 -5.74 13.44
N PRO A 64 17.21 -4.79 14.19
CA PRO A 64 18.62 -4.50 14.07
C PRO A 64 19.45 -5.71 14.51
N ALA A 65 20.47 -6.06 13.71
CA ALA A 65 21.35 -7.18 14.02
C ALA A 65 22.04 -6.98 15.39
N GLY A 66 22.02 -8.02 16.23
CA GLY A 66 22.63 -7.98 17.57
C GLY A 66 21.91 -7.09 18.59
N SER A 67 20.71 -6.58 18.29
CA SER A 67 19.94 -5.76 19.24
C SER A 67 19.43 -6.59 20.43
N PRO A 68 19.71 -6.20 21.69
CA PRO A 68 19.16 -6.86 22.87
C PRO A 68 17.66 -6.58 23.05
N ARG A 69 17.13 -5.53 22.41
CA ARG A 69 15.69 -5.22 22.40
C ARG A 69 14.89 -6.10 21.43
N GLY A 70 15.56 -6.81 20.52
CA GLY A 70 14.91 -7.61 19.49
C GLY A 70 14.19 -6.77 18.43
N ALA A 71 13.14 -7.35 17.85
CA ALA A 71 12.35 -6.75 16.78
C ALA A 71 11.45 -5.60 17.29
N MET A 72 11.39 -4.51 16.54
CA MET A 72 10.62 -3.31 16.84
C MET A 72 9.55 -3.13 15.77
N ALA A 73 8.27 -3.21 16.16
CA ALA A 73 7.13 -3.16 15.25
C ALA A 73 6.38 -1.83 15.37
N TYR A 74 6.04 -1.24 14.23
CA TYR A 74 5.40 0.06 14.12
C TYR A 74 4.27 0.01 13.10
N THR A 75 3.10 0.52 13.47
CA THR A 75 1.97 0.62 12.54
C THR A 75 1.98 1.99 11.87
N ALA A 76 1.80 1.99 10.55
CA ALA A 76 1.60 3.18 9.75
C ALA A 76 0.43 3.00 8.80
N THR A 77 -0.12 4.11 8.32
CA THR A 77 -1.07 4.08 7.21
C THR A 77 -0.34 3.87 5.89
N TYR A 78 -0.99 3.25 4.92
CA TYR A 78 -0.48 3.14 3.55
C TYR A 78 -1.56 3.48 2.53
N SER A 79 -1.12 3.84 1.33
CA SER A 79 -1.96 3.98 0.15
C SER A 79 -1.33 3.27 -1.04
N LEU A 80 -2.19 2.76 -1.93
CA LEU A 80 -1.78 2.17 -3.19
C LEU A 80 -2.50 2.91 -4.31
N SER A 81 -1.74 3.53 -5.22
CA SER A 81 -2.25 4.20 -6.41
C SER A 81 -1.62 3.55 -7.64
N GLY A 82 -2.40 2.74 -8.37
CA GLY A 82 -1.85 1.86 -9.40
C GLY A 82 -0.83 0.89 -8.79
N SER A 83 0.42 0.91 -9.30
CA SER A 83 1.54 0.14 -8.77
C SER A 83 2.34 0.87 -7.68
N THR A 84 2.01 2.12 -7.37
CA THR A 84 2.79 2.93 -6.43
C THR A 84 2.24 2.80 -5.02
N LEU A 85 3.06 2.26 -4.12
CA LEU A 85 2.80 2.14 -2.69
C LEU A 85 3.48 3.29 -1.94
N THR A 86 2.73 3.98 -1.08
CA THR A 86 3.27 4.95 -0.12
C THR A 86 2.94 4.49 1.29
N ILE A 87 3.91 4.58 2.22
CA ILE A 87 3.70 4.31 3.65
C ILE A 87 4.00 5.60 4.42
N GLY A 88 3.13 5.95 5.36
CA GLY A 88 3.27 7.13 6.20
C GLY A 88 4.53 7.07 7.07
N ASP A 89 5.11 8.25 7.32
CA ASP A 89 6.31 8.38 8.13
C ASP A 89 6.12 7.88 9.57
N ILE A 90 7.17 7.28 10.11
CA ILE A 90 7.26 6.77 11.48
C ILE A 90 8.49 7.40 12.11
N ILE A 91 8.25 8.41 12.94
CA ILE A 91 9.27 9.15 13.68
C ILE A 91 9.01 8.92 15.17
N GLN A 92 10.06 8.64 15.93
CA GLN A 92 9.98 8.33 17.35
C GLN A 92 10.91 9.22 18.15
N ASP A 93 10.37 9.96 19.11
CA ASP A 93 11.20 10.66 20.08
C ASP A 93 11.69 9.68 21.14
N THR A 94 13.00 9.71 21.39
CA THR A 94 13.65 8.87 22.38
C THR A 94 14.45 9.73 23.35
N PRO A 95 14.85 9.18 24.52
CA PRO A 95 15.78 9.86 25.42
C PRO A 95 17.14 10.22 24.77
N PHE A 96 17.48 9.62 23.63
CA PHE A 96 18.72 9.83 22.89
C PHE A 96 18.55 10.72 21.64
N GLY A 97 17.37 11.32 21.49
CA GLY A 97 16.99 12.14 20.33
C GLY A 97 15.91 11.49 19.47
N THR A 98 15.62 12.12 18.34
CA THR A 98 14.59 11.67 17.40
C THR A 98 15.15 10.59 16.47
N ALA A 99 14.46 9.45 16.40
CA ALA A 99 14.77 8.34 15.51
C ALA A 99 13.77 8.31 14.33
N THR A 100 14.30 8.36 13.12
CA THR A 100 13.55 8.22 11.87
C THR A 100 13.44 6.74 11.51
N ILE A 101 12.41 6.05 12.00
CA ILE A 101 12.25 4.62 11.75
C ILE A 101 11.96 4.35 10.28
N LEU A 102 11.06 5.15 9.70
CA LEU A 102 10.68 5.07 8.29
C LEU A 102 10.24 6.47 7.85
N GLN A 103 10.83 6.98 6.78
CA GLN A 103 10.47 8.30 6.23
C GLN A 103 10.51 8.28 4.71
N GLY A 104 9.50 8.91 4.10
CA GLY A 104 9.42 9.09 2.65
C GLY A 104 9.28 7.78 1.88
N PHE A 105 8.67 6.76 2.48
CA PHE A 105 8.57 5.45 1.86
C PHE A 105 7.69 5.47 0.61
N THR A 106 8.32 5.24 -0.53
CA THR A 106 7.68 5.12 -1.84
C THR A 106 8.19 3.88 -2.53
N ALA A 107 7.30 3.05 -3.05
CA ALA A 107 7.68 1.80 -3.69
C ALA A 107 6.87 1.50 -4.94
N GLN A 108 7.45 0.72 -5.85
CA GLN A 108 6.76 0.11 -6.97
C GLN A 108 6.47 -1.37 -6.66
N LEU A 109 5.23 -1.77 -6.89
CA LEU A 109 4.76 -3.14 -6.80
C LEU A 109 4.79 -3.78 -8.19
N GLU A 110 5.77 -4.64 -8.44
CA GLU A 110 5.97 -5.30 -9.73
C GLU A 110 6.38 -6.76 -9.53
N GLY A 111 5.72 -7.70 -10.24
CA GLY A 111 6.17 -9.10 -10.30
C GLY A 111 6.27 -9.83 -8.96
N GLY A 112 5.48 -9.43 -7.94
CA GLY A 112 5.56 -10.04 -6.60
C GLY A 112 6.73 -9.52 -5.76
N VAL A 113 7.31 -8.37 -6.12
CA VAL A 113 8.34 -7.65 -5.38
C VAL A 113 7.85 -6.22 -5.11
N ILE A 114 8.19 -5.70 -3.94
CA ILE A 114 8.07 -4.28 -3.60
C ILE A 114 9.49 -3.69 -3.68
N LYS A 115 9.73 -2.80 -4.62
CA LYS A 115 11.00 -2.06 -4.73
C LYS A 115 10.81 -0.66 -4.16
N ALA A 116 11.44 -0.39 -3.02
CA ALA A 116 11.20 0.79 -2.21
C ALA A 116 12.41 1.72 -2.09
N ASP A 117 12.11 3.00 -2.02
CA ASP A 117 13.00 4.06 -1.57
C ASP A 117 12.46 4.62 -0.26
N PHE A 118 13.32 4.75 0.75
CA PHE A 118 12.95 5.35 2.04
C PHE A 118 14.19 5.68 2.86
N THR A 119 14.03 6.48 3.90
CA THR A 119 15.05 6.69 4.94
C THR A 119 14.65 5.92 6.18
N THR A 120 15.62 5.23 6.79
CA THR A 120 15.49 4.60 8.11
C THR A 120 16.58 5.11 9.04
N THR A 121 16.71 4.52 10.23
CA THR A 121 17.70 4.89 11.22
C THR A 121 18.76 3.81 11.36
N GLY A 122 20.02 4.21 11.21
CA GLY A 122 21.18 3.47 11.67
C GLY A 122 21.61 3.93 13.06
N MET A 123 22.51 3.17 13.69
CA MET A 123 23.20 3.59 14.91
C MET A 123 24.69 3.68 14.63
N GLU A 124 25.29 4.80 15.00
CA GLU A 124 26.73 5.00 14.94
C GLU A 124 27.25 5.33 16.33
N ARG A 125 28.49 4.91 16.62
CA ARG A 125 29.21 5.36 17.81
C ARG A 125 29.90 6.67 17.46
N ASP A 126 29.61 7.70 18.24
CA ASP A 126 30.34 8.95 18.21
C ASP A 126 31.78 8.70 18.68
N SER A 127 32.76 8.94 17.80
CA SER A 127 34.17 8.67 18.07
C SER A 127 34.79 9.60 19.11
N GLU A 128 34.21 10.78 19.33
CA GLU A 128 34.71 11.76 20.29
C GLU A 128 34.09 11.57 21.67
N GLN A 129 32.81 11.19 21.73
CA GLN A 129 32.05 11.10 22.98
C GLN A 129 31.81 9.66 23.47
N GLY A 130 32.07 8.65 22.63
CA GLY A 130 31.82 7.23 22.92
C GLY A 130 30.34 6.86 23.03
N THR A 131 29.44 7.80 22.80
CA THR A 131 27.98 7.65 22.87
C THR A 131 27.41 7.11 21.56
N LEU A 132 26.28 6.40 21.62
CA LEU A 132 25.55 5.99 20.42
C LEU A 132 24.61 7.12 19.99
N ARG A 133 24.58 7.39 18.68
CA ARG A 133 23.63 8.34 18.09
C ARG A 133 22.88 7.70 16.93
N PHE A 134 21.66 8.19 16.71
CA PHE A 134 20.88 7.84 15.53
C PHE A 134 21.38 8.63 14.33
N VAL A 135 21.51 7.92 13.20
CA VAL A 135 21.88 8.53 11.92
C VAL A 135 20.84 8.14 10.87
N ALA A 136 20.47 9.10 10.03
CA ALA A 136 19.59 8.82 8.91
C ALA A 136 20.32 7.94 7.89
N GLN A 137 19.70 6.84 7.52
CA GLN A 137 20.21 5.88 6.53
C GLN A 137 19.24 5.82 5.35
N PRO A 138 19.56 6.49 4.23
CA PRO A 138 18.76 6.39 3.02
C PRO A 138 18.97 5.03 2.34
N LEU A 139 17.87 4.38 1.96
CA LEU A 139 17.83 3.13 1.22
C LEU A 139 17.15 3.38 -0.12
N LYS A 140 17.78 2.88 -1.20
CA LYS A 140 17.35 3.07 -2.58
C LYS A 140 17.19 1.74 -3.28
N GLY A 141 16.05 1.53 -3.92
CA GLY A 141 15.71 0.28 -4.61
C GLY A 141 15.70 -0.94 -3.70
N TYR A 142 15.42 -0.76 -2.41
CA TYR A 142 15.39 -1.83 -1.42
C TYR A 142 14.25 -2.79 -1.73
N LEU A 143 14.54 -4.08 -1.81
CA LEU A 143 13.57 -5.07 -2.26
C LEU A 143 12.92 -5.74 -1.08
N PHE A 144 11.59 -5.84 -1.11
CA PHE A 144 10.84 -6.74 -0.26
C PHE A 144 10.19 -7.82 -1.13
N HIS A 145 10.33 -9.06 -0.71
CA HIS A 145 9.76 -10.23 -1.33
C HIS A 145 8.58 -10.73 -0.51
N ARG A 146 7.49 -11.07 -1.20
CA ARG A 146 6.32 -11.66 -0.56
C ARG A 146 6.69 -13.02 0.03
N LYS A 147 6.31 -13.28 1.27
CA LYS A 147 6.29 -14.65 1.82
C LYS A 147 4.97 -15.31 1.44
N VAL A 148 5.09 -16.55 0.96
CA VAL A 148 3.97 -17.45 0.65
C VAL A 148 3.50 -18.13 1.92
#